data_AF-A0A957NHI2-F1
#
_entry.id   AF-A0A957NHI2-F1
#
_cell.length_a   1.000
_cell.length_b   1.000
_cell.length_c   1.000
_cell.angle_alpha   90.00
_cell.angle_beta   90.00
_cell.angle_gamma   90.00
#
_symmetry.space_group_name_H-M   'P 1'
#
loop_
_entity.id
_entity.type
_entity.pdbx_description
1 polymer ?
#
loop_
_entity_poly.entity_id
_entity_poly.type
_entity_poly.pdbx_seq_one_letter_code
_entity_poly.pdbx_strand_id
1 'polypeptide(L)'
;MDSSFANSEDLECPRCHHAFTCEVWLIVDGDARPDLLERVTDGTLHSVRCPQCESEIGRVDIPLLLLRREAEPALLFLPADQTSSEEDQAAFEGLMVRLREALGDEWDGAWDEEDAVPFVPRSLLGPLLSGDAETAIRAMAEQMAERLAQIQEEEPEALEALTTAMREAMAQNPLAQAMQELLLSANKWTDVWHVIGSHPILLSDDAEAQLAQMAQFAEAMGGDVAQLNALRMVVQRSREIGAKAAVAEKLGVNADDLELIERVGGASAFHRAVDQFISAPDEATARTVFEQERSFLQQYSALQALDQLIAPSAAQPDVQR
;
A
#
# COMPACT_ATOMS: atom_id res chain seq x y z
N MET A 1 -34.03 -19.70 16.62
CA MET A 1 -35.10 -18.84 17.17
C MET A 1 -35.11 -17.56 16.35
N ASP A 2 -36.22 -16.82 16.20
CA ASP A 2 -36.20 -15.54 15.47
C ASP A 2 -35.58 -14.46 16.37
N SER A 3 -34.39 -13.98 15.99
CA SER A 3 -33.65 -12.93 16.71
C SER A 3 -33.77 -11.56 16.03
N SER A 4 -34.67 -11.42 15.06
CA SER A 4 -34.94 -10.15 14.38
C SER A 4 -35.63 -9.16 15.32
N PHE A 5 -35.34 -7.88 15.16
CA PHE A 5 -35.88 -6.81 15.98
C PHE A 5 -36.28 -5.59 15.15
N ALA A 6 -37.47 -5.05 15.45
CA ALA A 6 -38.00 -3.82 14.85
C ALA A 6 -38.52 -2.85 15.91
N ASN A 7 -38.37 -1.55 15.62
CA ASN A 7 -39.06 -0.48 16.33
C ASN A 7 -40.35 -0.09 15.58
N SER A 8 -41.34 0.38 16.32
CA SER A 8 -42.53 1.00 15.74
C SER A 8 -42.34 2.51 15.67
N GLU A 9 -42.42 3.07 14.48
CA GLU A 9 -42.30 4.51 14.24
C GLU A 9 -43.62 5.07 13.69
N ASP A 10 -44.06 6.20 14.22
CA ASP A 10 -45.25 6.90 13.74
C ASP A 10 -44.87 7.88 12.63
N LEU A 11 -45.46 7.70 11.45
CA LEU A 11 -45.18 8.51 10.27
C LEU A 11 -46.45 9.17 9.74
N GLU A 12 -46.30 10.35 9.12
CA GLU A 12 -47.37 11.03 8.42
C GLU A 12 -47.04 11.10 6.92
N CYS A 13 -47.97 10.66 6.07
CA CYS A 13 -47.77 10.74 4.63
C CYS A 13 -47.86 12.20 4.14
N PRO A 14 -46.82 12.75 3.48
CA PRO A 14 -46.84 14.14 3.01
C PRO A 14 -47.84 14.39 1.86
N ARG A 15 -48.34 13.32 1.21
CA ARG A 15 -49.29 13.42 0.09
C ARG A 15 -50.76 13.41 0.52
N CYS A 16 -51.09 12.60 1.53
CA CYS A 16 -52.49 12.41 1.95
C CYS A 16 -52.75 12.70 3.43
N HIS A 17 -51.71 13.07 4.19
CA HIS A 17 -51.76 13.39 5.62
C HIS A 17 -52.29 12.25 6.51
N HIS A 18 -52.30 11.02 5.98
CA HIS A 18 -52.62 9.85 6.77
C HIS A 18 -51.46 9.54 7.72
N ALA A 19 -51.74 9.56 9.02
CA ALA A 19 -50.84 9.09 10.05
C ALA A 19 -50.95 7.56 10.17
N PHE A 20 -49.82 6.88 10.18
CA PHE A 20 -49.75 5.43 10.32
C PHE A 20 -48.45 5.02 11.01
N THR A 21 -48.48 3.89 11.70
CA THR A 21 -47.29 3.30 12.34
C THR A 21 -46.66 2.28 11.40
N CYS A 22 -45.34 2.28 11.27
CA CYS A 22 -44.60 1.27 10.53
C CYS A 22 -43.53 0.60 11.38
N GLU A 23 -43.24 -0.66 11.06
CA GLU A 23 -42.13 -1.40 11.65
C GLU A 23 -40.83 -1.08 10.91
N VAL A 24 -39.86 -0.57 11.67
CA VAL A 24 -38.53 -0.22 11.20
C VAL A 24 -37.55 -1.23 11.78
N TRP A 25 -37.03 -2.10 10.91
CA TRP A 25 -36.16 -3.21 11.29
C TRP A 25 -34.73 -2.76 11.57
N LEU A 26 -34.22 -3.10 12.75
CA LEU A 26 -32.89 -2.74 13.26
C LEU A 26 -31.96 -3.96 13.37
N ILE A 27 -32.53 -5.15 13.60
CA ILE A 27 -31.81 -6.42 13.59
C ILE A 27 -32.57 -7.37 12.68
N VAL A 28 -31.88 -8.04 11.77
CA VAL A 28 -32.47 -9.06 10.89
C VAL A 28 -31.68 -10.35 11.05
N ASP A 29 -32.34 -11.41 11.52
CA ASP A 29 -31.83 -12.78 11.41
C ASP A 29 -32.18 -13.30 10.01
N GLY A 30 -31.22 -13.25 9.09
CA GLY A 30 -31.43 -13.57 7.69
C GLY A 30 -31.81 -15.04 7.44
N ASP A 31 -31.39 -15.94 8.33
CA ASP A 31 -31.71 -17.36 8.24
C ASP A 31 -33.13 -17.63 8.75
N ALA A 32 -33.56 -16.92 9.80
CA ALA A 32 -34.92 -17.01 10.32
C ALA A 32 -35.95 -16.24 9.47
N ARG A 33 -35.53 -15.15 8.80
CA ARG A 33 -36.37 -14.22 8.04
C ARG A 33 -35.80 -13.96 6.63
N PRO A 34 -35.87 -14.95 5.73
CA PRO A 34 -35.37 -14.80 4.35
C PRO A 34 -36.13 -13.71 3.57
N ASP A 35 -37.39 -13.44 3.93
CA ASP A 35 -38.19 -12.34 3.36
C ASP A 35 -37.60 -10.97 3.67
N LEU A 36 -37.03 -10.78 4.87
CA LEU A 36 -36.34 -9.55 5.23
C LEU A 36 -34.96 -9.48 4.58
N LEU A 37 -34.26 -10.61 4.49
CA LEU A 37 -32.96 -10.69 3.81
C LEU A 37 -33.05 -10.32 2.32
N GLU A 38 -34.11 -10.75 1.63
CA GLU A 38 -34.36 -10.35 0.23
C GLU A 38 -34.55 -8.83 0.13
N ARG A 39 -35.37 -8.24 1.01
CA ARG A 39 -35.59 -6.78 1.06
C ARG A 39 -34.33 -6.00 1.42
N VAL A 40 -33.47 -6.57 2.27
CA VAL A 40 -32.15 -6.02 2.62
C VAL A 40 -31.25 -6.01 1.38
N THR A 41 -31.21 -7.13 0.64
CA THR A 41 -30.42 -7.30 -0.59
C THR A 41 -30.85 -6.30 -1.67
N ASP A 42 -32.16 -6.11 -1.83
CA ASP A 42 -32.73 -5.18 -2.81
C ASP A 42 -32.70 -3.70 -2.36
N GLY A 43 -32.23 -3.42 -1.14
CA GLY A 43 -32.20 -2.07 -0.58
C GLY A 43 -33.59 -1.48 -0.25
N THR A 44 -34.63 -2.32 -0.18
CA THR A 44 -36.02 -1.92 0.04
C THR A 44 -36.49 -2.09 1.49
N LEU A 45 -35.70 -2.68 2.38
CA LEU A 45 -36.09 -2.93 3.77
C LEU A 45 -36.59 -1.67 4.48
N HIS A 46 -35.90 -0.54 4.28
CA HIS A 46 -36.24 0.74 4.92
C HIS A 46 -36.98 1.73 3.99
N SER A 47 -37.47 1.26 2.83
CA SER A 47 -38.37 2.07 1.99
C SER A 47 -39.78 2.01 2.57
N VAL A 48 -40.38 3.18 2.80
CA VAL A 48 -41.71 3.31 3.38
C VAL A 48 -42.70 3.80 2.34
N ARG A 49 -43.81 3.06 2.21
CA ARG A 49 -44.96 3.44 1.39
C ARG A 49 -46.17 3.71 2.26
N CYS A 50 -46.92 4.76 1.91
CA CYS A 50 -48.16 5.05 2.62
C CYS A 50 -49.20 3.95 2.36
N PRO A 51 -49.82 3.36 3.40
CA PRO A 51 -50.82 2.31 3.23
C PRO A 51 -52.13 2.83 2.60
N GLN A 52 -52.38 4.15 2.63
CA GLN A 52 -53.63 4.73 2.12
C GLN A 52 -53.55 5.18 0.66
N CYS A 53 -52.41 5.71 0.21
CA CYS A 53 -52.27 6.26 -1.14
C CYS A 53 -51.10 5.66 -1.94
N GLU A 54 -50.44 4.63 -1.39
CA GLU A 54 -49.34 3.85 -1.99
C GLU A 54 -48.13 4.68 -2.43
N SER A 55 -48.09 5.95 -2.05
CA SER A 55 -46.99 6.84 -2.41
C SER A 55 -45.78 6.53 -1.56
N GLU A 56 -44.62 6.47 -2.21
CA GLU A 56 -43.33 6.37 -1.53
C GLU A 56 -43.08 7.65 -0.75
N ILE A 57 -42.86 7.50 0.56
CA ILE A 57 -42.65 8.61 1.49
C ILE A 57 -41.16 8.92 1.59
N GLY A 58 -40.32 7.91 1.36
CA GLY A 58 -38.88 8.01 1.42
C GLY A 58 -38.27 6.77 2.07
N ARG A 59 -36.98 6.88 2.38
CA ARG A 59 -36.20 5.87 3.10
C ARG A 59 -35.95 6.34 4.52
N VAL A 60 -36.10 5.43 5.48
CA VAL A 60 -35.72 5.69 6.87
C VAL A 60 -34.23 5.39 7.03
N ASP A 61 -33.45 6.41 7.40
CA ASP A 61 -32.00 6.28 7.55
C ASP A 61 -31.63 5.86 8.98
N ILE A 62 -31.54 4.55 9.21
CA ILE A 62 -31.31 3.94 10.52
C ILE A 62 -30.34 2.74 10.45
N PRO A 63 -29.51 2.53 11.47
CA PRO A 63 -28.54 1.45 11.47
C PRO A 63 -29.22 0.07 11.42
N LEU A 64 -28.54 -0.91 10.82
CA LEU A 64 -29.03 -2.28 10.69
C LEU A 64 -27.94 -3.27 11.06
N LEU A 65 -28.27 -4.25 11.90
CA LEU A 65 -27.42 -5.40 12.19
C LEU A 65 -28.01 -6.64 11.49
N LEU A 66 -27.22 -7.28 10.63
CA LEU A 66 -27.62 -8.48 9.89
C LEU A 66 -26.90 -9.71 10.43
N LEU A 67 -27.65 -10.72 10.86
CA LEU A 67 -27.16 -12.02 11.29
C LEU A 67 -27.38 -13.05 10.17
N ARG A 68 -26.32 -13.80 9.84
CA ARG A 68 -26.25 -14.86 8.83
C ARG A 68 -25.43 -16.02 9.38
N ARG A 69 -26.03 -16.86 10.22
CA ARG A 69 -25.38 -17.97 10.95
C ARG A 69 -24.70 -18.96 10.01
N GLU A 70 -25.19 -19.10 8.78
CA GLU A 70 -24.62 -20.01 7.78
C GLU A 70 -23.64 -19.34 6.80
N ALA A 71 -23.29 -18.05 6.99
CA ALA A 71 -22.38 -17.30 6.12
C ALA A 71 -21.22 -16.65 6.89
N GLU A 72 -20.11 -16.42 6.19
CA GLU A 72 -18.98 -15.65 6.71
C GLU A 72 -18.87 -14.29 6.01
N PRO A 73 -18.75 -13.18 6.76
CA PRO A 73 -18.90 -13.08 8.22
C PRO A 73 -20.35 -13.29 8.68
N ALA A 74 -20.52 -13.83 9.88
CA ALA A 74 -21.84 -14.16 10.43
C ALA A 74 -22.65 -12.91 10.82
N LEU A 75 -21.98 -11.84 11.22
CA LEU A 75 -22.59 -10.55 11.53
C LEU A 75 -22.08 -9.49 10.57
N LEU A 76 -22.98 -8.61 10.15
CA LEU A 76 -22.66 -7.39 9.41
C LEU A 76 -23.36 -6.21 10.07
N PHE A 77 -22.62 -5.15 10.36
CA PHE A 77 -23.21 -3.90 10.81
C PHE A 77 -23.28 -2.92 9.65
N LEU A 78 -24.44 -2.31 9.46
CA LEU A 78 -24.70 -1.33 8.44
C LEU A 78 -25.06 0.01 9.09
N PRO A 79 -24.14 0.99 9.08
CA PRO A 79 -24.42 2.31 9.62
C PRO A 79 -25.52 3.01 8.82
N ALA A 80 -26.11 4.03 9.43
CA ALA A 80 -26.94 4.99 8.70
C ALA A 80 -26.06 5.85 7.78
N ASP A 81 -26.63 6.41 6.73
CA ASP A 81 -25.87 7.15 5.72
C ASP A 81 -25.45 8.55 6.21
N GLN A 82 -26.14 9.11 7.22
CA GLN A 82 -25.92 10.46 7.76
C GLN A 82 -25.50 10.49 9.24
N THR A 83 -24.72 9.50 9.69
CA THR A 83 -24.21 9.42 11.07
C THR A 83 -22.70 9.64 11.15
N SER A 84 -22.25 10.14 12.31
CA SER A 84 -20.85 10.21 12.68
C SER A 84 -20.33 8.86 13.18
N SER A 85 -19.00 8.67 13.20
CA SER A 85 -18.39 7.44 13.74
C SER A 85 -18.75 7.17 15.20
N GLU A 86 -18.93 8.21 16.02
CA GLU A 86 -19.33 8.06 17.42
C GLU A 86 -20.80 7.59 17.55
N GLU A 87 -21.69 8.13 16.71
CA GLU A 87 -23.09 7.69 16.65
C GLU A 87 -23.21 6.26 16.13
N ASP A 88 -22.41 5.90 15.12
CA ASP A 88 -22.36 4.54 14.59
C ASP A 88 -21.87 3.53 15.63
N GLN A 89 -20.82 3.88 16.38
CA GLN A 89 -20.30 3.05 17.46
C GLN A 89 -21.35 2.84 18.56
N ALA A 90 -22.01 3.92 19.00
CA ALA A 90 -23.06 3.82 20.01
C ALA A 90 -24.26 2.98 19.53
N ALA A 91 -24.65 3.13 18.27
CA ALA A 91 -25.69 2.34 17.65
C ALA A 91 -25.31 0.85 17.57
N PHE A 92 -24.08 0.56 17.12
CA PHE A 92 -23.54 -0.79 17.05
C PHE A 92 -23.56 -1.48 18.42
N GLU A 93 -23.01 -0.83 19.45
CA GLU A 93 -22.99 -1.35 20.82
C GLU A 93 -24.40 -1.63 21.35
N GLY A 94 -25.34 -0.72 21.11
CA GLY A 94 -26.74 -0.89 21.49
C GLY A 94 -27.43 -2.09 20.81
N LEU A 95 -27.18 -2.28 19.51
CA LEU A 95 -27.74 -3.41 18.75
C LEU A 95 -27.09 -4.74 19.15
N MET A 96 -25.78 -4.75 19.43
CA MET A 96 -25.06 -5.94 19.88
C MET A 96 -25.57 -6.44 21.24
N VAL A 97 -25.75 -5.54 22.22
CA VAL A 97 -26.35 -5.90 23.51
C VAL A 97 -27.73 -6.53 23.32
N ARG A 98 -28.56 -5.93 22.47
CA ARG A 98 -29.92 -6.42 22.21
C ARG A 98 -29.93 -7.77 21.50
N LEU A 99 -29.05 -7.97 20.52
CA LEU A 99 -28.90 -9.26 19.86
C LEU A 99 -28.44 -10.35 20.83
N ARG A 100 -27.49 -10.04 21.72
CA ARG A 100 -27.01 -10.94 22.75
C ARG A 100 -28.12 -11.37 23.71
N GLU A 101 -28.93 -10.43 24.17
CA GLU A 101 -30.11 -10.73 25.00
C GLU A 101 -31.11 -11.62 24.25
N ALA A 102 -31.32 -11.40 22.95
CA ALA A 102 -32.24 -12.18 22.13
C ALA A 102 -31.76 -13.61 21.87
N LEU A 103 -30.45 -13.83 21.72
CA LEU A 103 -29.85 -15.14 21.45
C LEU A 103 -29.61 -15.96 22.72
N GLY A 104 -29.33 -15.31 23.85
CA GLY A 104 -29.06 -16.00 25.12
C GLY A 104 -27.94 -17.03 25.00
N ASP A 105 -28.26 -18.30 25.23
CA ASP A 105 -27.30 -19.41 25.15
C ASP A 105 -26.83 -19.72 23.72
N GLU A 106 -27.51 -19.21 22.68
CA GLU A 106 -27.10 -19.33 21.28
C GLU A 106 -26.04 -18.29 20.87
N TRP A 107 -25.63 -17.39 21.77
CA TRP A 107 -24.59 -16.40 21.51
C TRP A 107 -23.22 -17.06 21.28
N ASP A 108 -22.56 -16.72 20.17
CA ASP A 108 -21.19 -17.12 19.92
C ASP A 108 -20.22 -16.08 20.51
N GLY A 109 -19.34 -16.52 21.42
CA GLY A 109 -18.33 -15.66 22.04
C GLY A 109 -17.32 -15.09 21.03
N ALA A 110 -17.18 -15.69 19.84
CA ALA A 110 -16.31 -15.17 18.78
C ALA A 110 -16.77 -13.79 18.27
N TRP A 111 -18.05 -13.42 18.44
CA TRP A 111 -18.56 -12.12 18.00
C TRP A 111 -18.20 -10.96 18.92
N ASP A 112 -17.64 -11.24 20.11
CA ASP A 112 -17.13 -10.20 21.03
C ASP A 112 -15.70 -9.73 20.63
N GLU A 113 -15.07 -10.33 19.62
CA GLU A 113 -13.76 -9.90 19.12
C GLU A 113 -13.87 -8.61 18.30
N GLU A 114 -12.88 -7.71 18.44
CA GLU A 114 -12.89 -6.35 17.89
C GLU A 114 -13.10 -6.30 16.36
N ASP A 115 -12.65 -7.33 15.64
CA ASP A 115 -12.73 -7.43 14.17
C ASP A 115 -13.82 -8.41 13.67
N ALA A 116 -14.65 -8.97 14.56
CA ALA A 116 -15.60 -10.02 14.19
C ALA A 116 -16.80 -9.51 13.37
N VAL A 117 -17.14 -8.22 13.51
CA VAL A 117 -18.31 -7.61 12.86
C VAL A 117 -17.87 -6.45 11.96
N PRO A 118 -17.72 -6.65 10.65
CA PRO A 118 -17.34 -5.57 9.77
C PRO A 118 -18.48 -4.56 9.58
N PHE A 119 -18.09 -3.30 9.48
CA PHE A 119 -18.95 -2.18 9.15
C PHE A 119 -19.05 -2.09 7.62
N VAL A 120 -20.25 -2.35 7.10
CA VAL A 120 -20.52 -2.42 5.67
C VAL A 120 -21.49 -1.32 5.28
N PRO A 121 -21.07 -0.36 4.44
CA PRO A 121 -21.98 0.60 3.86
C PRO A 121 -23.13 -0.07 3.10
N ARG A 122 -24.33 0.50 3.21
CA ARG A 122 -25.55 -0.06 2.62
C ARG A 122 -25.49 -0.22 1.10
N SER A 123 -24.73 0.63 0.41
CA SER A 123 -24.47 0.52 -1.03
C SER A 123 -23.75 -0.77 -1.42
N LEU A 124 -22.92 -1.32 -0.53
CA LEU A 124 -22.10 -2.51 -0.80
C LEU A 124 -22.81 -3.82 -0.46
N LEU A 125 -23.93 -3.74 0.25
CA LEU A 125 -24.62 -4.89 0.81
C LEU A 125 -25.17 -5.84 -0.26
N GLY A 126 -25.84 -5.33 -1.29
CA GLY A 126 -26.38 -6.16 -2.38
C GLY A 126 -25.27 -6.98 -3.08
N PRO A 127 -24.22 -6.33 -3.60
CA PRO A 127 -23.06 -7.02 -4.16
C PRO A 127 -22.43 -8.04 -3.21
N LEU A 128 -22.23 -7.67 -1.95
CA LEU A 128 -21.60 -8.52 -0.93
C LEU A 128 -22.45 -9.76 -0.60
N LEU A 129 -23.78 -9.61 -0.56
CA LEU A 129 -24.70 -10.73 -0.34
C LEU A 129 -24.87 -11.62 -1.57
N SER A 130 -24.73 -11.06 -2.78
CA SER A 130 -24.84 -11.82 -4.04
C SER A 130 -23.62 -12.70 -4.35
N GLY A 131 -22.54 -12.59 -3.57
CA GLY A 131 -21.32 -13.39 -3.73
C GLY A 131 -20.39 -12.92 -4.86
N ASP A 132 -20.66 -11.77 -5.46
CA ASP A 132 -19.78 -11.15 -6.47
C ASP A 132 -18.71 -10.30 -5.78
N ALA A 133 -17.65 -10.97 -5.32
CA ALA A 133 -16.50 -10.34 -4.67
C ALA A 133 -15.87 -9.24 -5.52
N GLU A 134 -15.89 -9.37 -6.85
CA GLU A 134 -15.32 -8.38 -7.76
C GLU A 134 -16.19 -7.11 -7.80
N THR A 135 -17.51 -7.26 -7.81
CA THR A 135 -18.44 -6.13 -7.69
C THR A 135 -18.39 -5.49 -6.31
N ALA A 136 -18.24 -6.26 -5.24
CA ALA A 136 -18.07 -5.74 -3.88
C ALA A 136 -16.76 -4.93 -3.74
N ILE A 137 -15.64 -5.45 -4.24
CA ILE A 137 -14.33 -4.77 -4.22
C ILE A 137 -14.38 -3.46 -5.03
N ARG A 138 -14.98 -3.50 -6.23
CA ARG A 138 -15.15 -2.31 -7.07
C ARG A 138 -16.01 -1.24 -6.39
N ALA A 139 -17.16 -1.64 -5.83
CA ALA A 139 -18.04 -0.70 -5.15
C ALA A 139 -17.39 -0.11 -3.89
N MET A 140 -16.60 -0.91 -3.15
CA MET A 140 -15.83 -0.43 -2.00
C MET A 140 -14.74 0.58 -2.42
N ALA A 141 -14.06 0.34 -3.54
CA ALA A 141 -13.07 1.26 -4.09
C ALA A 141 -13.70 2.57 -4.59
N GLU A 142 -14.86 2.50 -5.26
CA GLU A 142 -15.62 3.69 -5.72
C GLU A 142 -16.08 4.54 -4.54
N GLN A 143 -16.63 3.92 -3.50
CA GLN A 143 -17.07 4.66 -2.32
C GLN A 143 -15.91 5.27 -1.53
N MET A 144 -14.79 4.55 -1.39
CA MET A 144 -13.59 5.11 -0.76
C MET A 144 -13.05 6.32 -1.55
N ALA A 145 -13.10 6.26 -2.89
CA ALA A 145 -12.75 7.40 -3.73
C ALA A 145 -13.73 8.58 -3.56
N GLU A 146 -15.03 8.32 -3.45
CA GLU A 146 -16.05 9.36 -3.23
C GLU A 146 -15.93 9.98 -1.84
N ARG A 147 -15.64 9.20 -0.80
CA ARG A 147 -15.38 9.75 0.54
C ARG A 147 -14.11 10.58 0.58
N LEU A 148 -13.04 10.16 -0.09
CA LEU A 148 -11.84 10.98 -0.24
C LEU A 148 -12.15 12.29 -0.98
N ALA A 149 -13.00 12.27 -2.00
CA ALA A 149 -13.43 13.46 -2.72
C ALA A 149 -14.29 14.39 -1.85
N GLN A 150 -15.20 13.86 -1.04
CA GLN A 150 -16.00 14.65 -0.10
C GLN A 150 -15.13 15.29 0.98
N ILE A 151 -14.19 14.55 1.57
CA ILE A 151 -13.23 15.13 2.54
C ILE A 151 -12.41 16.23 1.87
N GLN A 152 -12.01 16.04 0.60
CA GLN A 152 -11.30 17.07 -0.17
C GLN A 152 -12.12 18.35 -0.37
N GLU A 153 -13.44 18.25 -0.54
CA GLU A 153 -14.34 19.40 -0.74
C GLU A 153 -14.79 20.06 0.56
N GLU A 154 -15.14 19.26 1.57
CA GLU A 154 -15.71 19.72 2.84
C GLU A 154 -14.63 20.21 3.81
N GLU A 155 -13.50 19.50 3.86
CA GLU A 155 -12.42 19.76 4.80
C GLU A 155 -11.03 19.61 4.13
N PRO A 156 -10.69 20.48 3.16
CA PRO A 156 -9.41 20.41 2.46
C PRO A 156 -8.22 20.52 3.42
N GLU A 157 -8.37 21.28 4.52
CA GLU A 157 -7.37 21.38 5.58
C GLU A 157 -7.21 20.07 6.37
N ALA A 158 -8.28 19.29 6.56
CA ALA A 158 -8.22 17.99 7.23
C ALA A 158 -7.55 16.94 6.35
N LEU A 159 -7.83 16.94 5.03
CA LEU A 159 -7.11 16.07 4.09
C LEU A 159 -5.62 16.45 4.00
N GLU A 160 -5.31 17.75 3.95
CA GLU A 160 -3.93 18.23 3.94
C GLU A 160 -3.21 17.89 5.26
N ALA A 161 -3.90 18.02 6.40
CA ALA A 161 -3.38 17.62 7.70
C ALA A 161 -3.17 16.10 7.79
N LEU A 162 -4.12 15.28 7.31
CA LEU A 162 -4.02 13.82 7.29
C LEU A 162 -2.87 13.35 6.39
N THR A 163 -2.77 13.89 5.18
CA THR A 163 -1.68 13.58 4.25
C THR A 163 -0.33 14.07 4.76
N THR A 164 -0.29 15.21 5.44
CA THR A 164 0.92 15.72 6.10
C THR A 164 1.30 14.84 7.28
N ALA A 165 0.36 14.48 8.14
CA ALA A 165 0.59 13.57 9.27
C ALA A 165 1.05 12.19 8.79
N MET A 166 0.48 11.66 7.71
CA MET A 166 0.90 10.40 7.10
C MET A 166 2.30 10.52 6.51
N ARG A 167 2.62 11.63 5.83
CA ARG A 167 3.97 11.92 5.33
C ARG A 167 4.98 12.05 6.47
N GLU A 168 4.61 12.71 7.57
CA GLU A 168 5.46 12.86 8.76
C GLU A 168 5.64 11.53 9.50
N ALA A 169 4.60 10.72 9.62
CA ALA A 169 4.67 9.38 10.20
C ALA A 169 5.55 8.45 9.34
N MET A 170 5.40 8.50 8.00
CA MET A 170 6.28 7.80 7.08
C MET A 170 7.72 8.34 7.15
N ALA A 171 7.90 9.65 7.28
CA ALA A 171 9.22 10.25 7.48
C ALA A 171 9.84 9.86 8.82
N GLN A 172 9.05 9.49 9.83
CA GLN A 172 9.56 8.97 11.10
C GLN A 172 9.87 7.47 11.06
N ASN A 173 9.41 6.75 10.03
CA ASN A 173 9.72 5.34 9.84
C ASN A 173 11.13 5.20 9.23
N PRO A 174 12.11 4.61 9.97
CA PRO A 174 13.48 4.47 9.49
C PRO A 174 13.60 3.63 8.21
N LEU A 175 12.70 2.66 8.01
CA LEU A 175 12.67 1.85 6.81
C LEU A 175 12.21 2.67 5.60
N ALA A 176 11.18 3.50 5.76
CA ALA A 176 10.68 4.33 4.68
C ALA A 176 11.72 5.38 4.25
N GLN A 177 12.44 5.99 5.20
CA GLN A 177 13.57 6.88 4.91
C GLN A 177 14.66 6.16 4.11
N ALA A 178 15.09 4.99 4.58
CA ALA A 178 16.11 4.20 3.91
C ALA A 178 15.68 3.76 2.50
N MET A 179 14.40 3.38 2.34
CA MET A 179 13.84 2.98 1.06
C MET A 179 13.81 4.16 0.08
N GLN A 180 13.41 5.35 0.54
CA GLN A 180 13.45 6.56 -0.26
C GLN A 180 14.86 6.89 -0.74
N GLU A 181 15.85 6.82 0.15
CA GLU A 181 17.25 7.08 -0.22
C GLU A 181 17.77 6.03 -1.22
N LEU A 182 17.44 4.75 -1.01
CA LEU A 182 17.79 3.67 -1.93
C LEU A 182 17.22 3.91 -3.34
N LEU A 183 15.96 4.35 -3.43
CA LEU A 183 15.30 4.64 -4.70
C LEU A 183 15.90 5.87 -5.40
N LEU A 184 16.27 6.91 -4.65
CA LEU A 184 16.94 8.09 -5.22
C LEU A 184 18.33 7.75 -5.76
N SER A 185 19.03 6.82 -5.10
CA SER A 185 20.33 6.30 -5.52
C SER A 185 20.24 5.24 -6.63
N ALA A 186 19.05 4.78 -7.00
CA ALA A 186 18.89 3.66 -7.93
C ALA A 186 19.45 3.92 -9.34
N ASN A 187 19.63 5.19 -9.72
CA ASN A 187 20.25 5.59 -10.99
C ASN A 187 21.80 5.56 -10.95
N LYS A 188 22.39 5.37 -9.77
CA LYS A 188 23.83 5.30 -9.53
C LYS A 188 24.13 4.15 -8.58
N TRP A 189 24.40 2.97 -9.14
CA TRP A 189 24.69 1.75 -8.37
C TRP A 189 25.85 1.90 -7.36
N THR A 190 26.81 2.80 -7.60
CA THR A 190 27.87 3.13 -6.63
C THR A 190 27.34 3.74 -5.33
N ASP A 191 26.20 4.42 -5.38
CA ASP A 191 25.60 5.07 -4.22
C ASP A 191 24.73 4.04 -3.46
N VAL A 192 24.16 3.06 -4.19
CA VAL A 192 23.30 1.99 -3.62
C VAL A 192 24.01 1.21 -2.51
N TRP A 193 25.27 0.81 -2.66
CA TRP A 193 25.94 0.05 -1.60
C TRP A 193 26.25 0.90 -0.36
N HIS A 194 26.50 2.20 -0.53
CA HIS A 194 26.67 3.13 0.59
C HIS A 194 25.37 3.29 1.36
N VAL A 195 24.24 3.41 0.66
CA VAL A 195 22.92 3.48 1.29
C VAL A 195 22.61 2.20 2.06
N ILE A 196 22.83 1.03 1.46
CA ILE A 196 22.63 -0.25 2.16
C ILE A 196 23.55 -0.37 3.39
N GLY A 197 24.80 0.10 3.29
CA GLY A 197 25.74 0.12 4.42
C GLY A 197 25.32 1.07 5.55
N SER A 198 24.77 2.24 5.21
CA SER A 198 24.28 3.25 6.17
C SER A 198 22.93 2.90 6.78
N HIS A 199 22.14 2.06 6.09
CA HIS A 199 20.81 1.64 6.53
C HIS A 199 20.68 0.11 6.59
N PRO A 200 21.20 -0.55 7.64
CA PRO A 200 21.09 -2.01 7.81
C PRO A 200 19.65 -2.52 7.79
N ILE A 201 18.67 -1.68 8.11
CA ILE A 201 17.24 -2.00 8.03
C ILE A 201 16.80 -2.38 6.61
N LEU A 202 17.51 -1.95 5.56
CA LEU A 202 17.23 -2.37 4.18
C LEU A 202 17.50 -3.86 3.96
N LEU A 203 18.26 -4.50 4.83
CA LEU A 203 18.52 -5.93 4.78
C LEU A 203 17.44 -6.75 5.53
N SER A 204 16.34 -6.14 5.98
CA SER A 204 15.22 -6.85 6.63
C SER A 204 14.23 -7.43 5.62
N ASP A 205 13.50 -8.47 6.02
CA ASP A 205 12.44 -9.08 5.19
C ASP A 205 11.34 -8.08 4.83
N ASP A 206 11.05 -7.12 5.72
CA ASP A 206 10.11 -6.03 5.46
C ASP A 206 10.55 -5.14 4.30
N ALA A 207 11.85 -4.84 4.18
CA ALA A 207 12.38 -4.06 3.07
C ALA A 207 12.21 -4.79 1.72
N GLU A 208 12.42 -6.11 1.73
CA GLU A 208 12.23 -6.95 0.55
C GLU A 208 10.75 -7.04 0.15
N ALA A 209 9.85 -7.20 1.13
CA ALA A 209 8.41 -7.21 0.91
C ALA A 209 7.92 -5.87 0.33
N GLN A 210 8.41 -4.74 0.85
CA GLN A 210 8.09 -3.41 0.31
C GLN A 210 8.58 -3.23 -1.13
N LEU A 211 9.81 -3.61 -1.46
CA LEU A 211 10.32 -3.54 -2.84
C LEU A 211 9.49 -4.43 -3.79
N ALA A 212 9.04 -5.60 -3.33
CA ALA A 212 8.17 -6.47 -4.11
C ALA A 212 6.78 -5.84 -4.35
N GLN A 213 6.16 -5.24 -3.34
CA GLN A 213 4.89 -4.52 -3.47
C GLN A 213 5.01 -3.32 -4.43
N MET A 214 6.10 -2.55 -4.32
CA MET A 214 6.37 -1.43 -5.23
C MET A 214 6.52 -1.88 -6.68
N ALA A 215 7.18 -3.02 -6.92
CA ALA A 215 7.31 -3.58 -8.27
C ALA A 215 5.95 -4.00 -8.86
N GLN A 216 5.09 -4.65 -8.06
CA GLN A 216 3.73 -5.01 -8.48
C GLN A 216 2.89 -3.78 -8.80
N PHE A 217 2.98 -2.73 -7.98
CA PHE A 217 2.27 -1.49 -8.21
C PHE A 217 2.77 -0.75 -9.46
N ALA A 218 4.09 -0.70 -9.67
CA ALA A 218 4.67 -0.14 -10.88
C ALA A 218 4.22 -0.92 -12.14
N GLU A 219 4.11 -2.24 -12.06
CA GLU A 219 3.61 -3.07 -13.17
C GLU A 219 2.17 -2.72 -13.55
N ALA A 220 1.29 -2.57 -12.55
CA ALA A 220 -0.10 -2.17 -12.76
C ALA A 220 -0.23 -0.77 -13.40
N MET A 221 0.71 0.14 -13.10
CA MET A 221 0.71 1.52 -13.60
C MET A 221 1.61 1.74 -14.84
N GLY A 222 2.22 0.69 -15.40
CA GLY A 222 3.12 0.79 -16.55
C GLY A 222 4.46 1.50 -16.28
N GLY A 223 4.93 1.48 -15.03
CA GLY A 223 6.20 2.03 -14.58
C GLY A 223 7.42 1.12 -14.81
N ASP A 224 8.60 1.56 -14.36
CA ASP A 224 9.86 0.82 -14.52
C ASP A 224 10.03 -0.27 -13.44
N VAL A 225 9.46 -1.43 -13.72
CA VAL A 225 9.55 -2.64 -12.89
C VAL A 225 10.97 -3.24 -12.88
N ALA A 226 11.75 -3.01 -13.94
CA ALA A 226 13.07 -3.62 -14.10
C ALA A 226 14.07 -3.04 -13.09
N GLN A 227 14.02 -1.73 -12.84
CA GLN A 227 14.87 -1.09 -11.84
C GLN A 227 14.55 -1.56 -10.41
N LEU A 228 13.28 -1.67 -10.05
CA LEU A 228 12.85 -2.15 -8.73
C LEU A 228 13.26 -3.61 -8.49
N ASN A 229 13.09 -4.48 -9.49
CA ASN A 229 13.56 -5.87 -9.39
C ASN A 229 15.08 -5.96 -9.26
N ALA A 230 15.82 -5.10 -9.96
CA ALA A 230 17.27 -5.05 -9.84
C ALA A 230 17.70 -4.63 -8.42
N LEU A 231 17.05 -3.62 -7.82
CA LEU A 231 17.32 -3.21 -6.44
C LEU A 231 17.03 -4.35 -5.46
N ARG A 232 15.87 -5.00 -5.61
CA ARG A 232 15.47 -6.13 -4.78
C ARG A 232 16.50 -7.27 -4.82
N MET A 233 16.98 -7.64 -6.00
CA MET A 233 18.04 -8.64 -6.16
C MET A 233 19.33 -8.21 -5.44
N VAL A 234 19.73 -6.94 -5.55
CA VAL A 234 20.94 -6.44 -4.89
C VAL A 234 20.77 -6.45 -3.38
N VAL A 235 19.64 -6.03 -2.84
CA VAL A 235 19.34 -6.07 -1.40
C VAL A 235 19.39 -7.51 -0.87
N GLN A 236 18.73 -8.45 -1.56
CA GLN A 236 18.75 -9.87 -1.20
C GLN A 236 20.17 -10.43 -1.21
N ARG A 237 20.93 -10.17 -2.29
CA ARG A 237 22.31 -10.64 -2.43
C ARG A 237 23.26 -9.98 -1.41
N SER A 238 22.98 -8.74 -1.01
CA SER A 238 23.74 -8.04 0.03
C SER A 238 23.68 -8.73 1.38
N ARG A 239 22.60 -9.47 1.70
CA ARG A 239 22.51 -10.29 2.92
C ARG A 239 23.52 -11.43 2.93
N GLU A 240 23.84 -11.98 1.76
CA GLU A 240 24.66 -13.18 1.61
C GLU A 240 26.15 -12.87 1.51
N ILE A 241 26.49 -11.84 0.72
CA ILE A 241 27.88 -11.52 0.37
C ILE A 241 28.31 -10.09 0.74
N GLY A 242 27.43 -9.31 1.35
CA GLY A 242 27.66 -7.90 1.69
C GLY A 242 27.33 -6.94 0.55
N ALA A 243 26.97 -5.70 0.91
CA ALA A 243 26.46 -4.68 -0.02
C ALA A 243 27.44 -4.34 -1.15
N LYS A 244 28.71 -4.12 -0.81
CA LYS A 244 29.76 -3.79 -1.79
C LYS A 244 29.94 -4.91 -2.83
N ALA A 245 30.00 -6.17 -2.39
CA ALA A 245 30.15 -7.30 -3.30
C ALA A 245 28.90 -7.53 -4.18
N ALA A 246 27.70 -7.37 -3.61
CA ALA A 246 26.44 -7.52 -4.35
C ALA A 246 26.28 -6.48 -5.47
N VAL A 247 26.64 -5.22 -5.20
CA VAL A 247 26.65 -4.17 -6.23
C VAL A 247 27.74 -4.41 -7.28
N ALA A 248 28.91 -4.90 -6.87
CA ALA A 248 29.98 -5.25 -7.81
C ALA A 248 29.53 -6.35 -8.77
N GLU A 249 28.88 -7.39 -8.25
CA GLU A 249 28.27 -8.49 -9.02
C GLU A 249 27.24 -7.94 -10.01
N LYS A 250 26.38 -7.01 -9.58
CA LYS A 250 25.39 -6.36 -10.45
C LYS A 250 26.01 -5.54 -11.58
N LEU A 251 27.13 -4.88 -11.33
CA LEU A 251 27.86 -4.07 -12.31
C LEU A 251 28.85 -4.88 -13.17
N GLY A 252 29.09 -6.15 -12.83
CA GLY A 252 30.05 -7.00 -13.53
C GLY A 252 31.52 -6.60 -13.28
N VAL A 253 31.81 -6.00 -12.13
CA VAL A 253 33.15 -5.50 -11.76
C VAL A 253 33.65 -6.18 -10.48
N ASN A 254 34.93 -6.06 -10.17
CA ASN A 254 35.45 -6.50 -8.88
C ASN A 254 35.00 -5.53 -7.77
N ALA A 255 34.75 -6.03 -6.57
CA ALA A 255 34.38 -5.23 -5.41
C ALA A 255 35.46 -4.19 -5.07
N ASP A 256 36.74 -4.54 -5.20
CA ASP A 256 37.85 -3.62 -4.95
C ASP A 256 37.89 -2.45 -5.95
N ASP A 257 37.35 -2.64 -7.15
CA ASP A 257 37.31 -1.63 -8.21
C ASP A 257 36.15 -0.63 -8.05
N LEU A 258 35.16 -0.91 -7.19
CA LEU A 258 34.00 -0.02 -7.00
C LEU A 258 34.38 1.37 -6.46
N GLU A 259 35.32 1.43 -5.51
CA GLU A 259 35.80 2.70 -4.96
C GLU A 259 36.59 3.50 -6.00
N LEU A 260 37.27 2.82 -6.92
CA LEU A 260 37.96 3.45 -8.04
C LEU A 260 36.93 3.99 -9.06
N ILE A 261 35.90 3.21 -9.37
CA ILE A 261 34.79 3.61 -10.26
C ILE A 261 34.07 4.85 -9.73
N GLU A 262 33.83 4.92 -8.42
CA GLU A 262 33.24 6.07 -7.75
C GLU A 262 34.15 7.31 -7.86
N ARG A 263 35.44 7.17 -7.54
CA ARG A 263 36.43 8.27 -7.65
C ARG A 263 36.58 8.83 -9.06
N VAL A 264 36.33 8.00 -10.08
CA VAL A 264 36.46 8.38 -11.49
C VAL A 264 35.12 8.84 -12.11
N GLY A 265 34.02 8.86 -11.33
CA GLY A 265 32.74 9.41 -11.79
C GLY A 265 31.89 8.43 -12.62
N GLY A 266 32.08 7.12 -12.43
CA GLY A 266 31.20 6.07 -12.96
C GLY A 266 31.85 5.16 -14.00
N ALA A 267 31.41 3.90 -14.02
CA ALA A 267 32.03 2.81 -14.78
C ALA A 267 32.07 3.09 -16.29
N SER A 268 31.11 3.86 -16.83
CA SER A 268 30.95 4.00 -18.28
C SER A 268 32.01 4.86 -18.98
N ALA A 269 32.57 5.89 -18.34
CA ALA A 269 33.60 6.73 -18.95
C ALA A 269 34.96 6.02 -18.92
N PHE A 270 35.34 5.49 -17.76
CA PHE A 270 36.61 4.79 -17.59
C PHE A 270 36.67 3.47 -18.37
N HIS A 271 35.63 2.63 -18.36
CA HIS A 271 35.63 1.41 -19.20
C HIS A 271 35.72 1.76 -20.69
N ARG A 272 34.97 2.76 -21.18
CA ARG A 272 35.07 3.18 -22.59
C ARG A 272 36.45 3.69 -22.94
N ALA A 273 37.07 4.48 -22.06
CA ALA A 273 38.44 4.97 -22.23
C ALA A 273 39.46 3.83 -22.28
N VAL A 274 39.35 2.87 -21.36
CA VAL A 274 40.23 1.70 -21.29
C VAL A 274 40.02 0.78 -22.50
N ASP A 275 38.78 0.52 -22.90
CA ASP A 275 38.48 -0.29 -24.10
C ASP A 275 38.97 0.39 -25.38
N GLN A 276 38.82 1.71 -25.50
CA GLN A 276 39.36 2.49 -26.63
C GLN A 276 40.88 2.51 -26.66
N PHE A 277 41.51 2.55 -25.49
CA PHE A 277 42.97 2.48 -25.37
C PHE A 277 43.50 1.09 -25.76
N ILE A 278 42.89 0.02 -25.25
CA ILE A 278 43.26 -1.38 -25.57
C ILE A 278 42.99 -1.69 -27.04
N SER A 279 41.91 -1.15 -27.61
CA SER A 279 41.51 -1.39 -29.01
C SER A 279 42.17 -0.42 -30.00
N ALA A 280 43.10 0.42 -29.57
CA ALA A 280 43.76 1.38 -30.44
C ALA A 280 44.61 0.65 -31.50
N PRO A 281 44.48 1.00 -32.80
CA PRO A 281 45.18 0.32 -33.88
C PRO A 281 46.69 0.62 -33.90
N ASP A 282 47.12 1.69 -33.25
CA ASP A 282 48.51 2.13 -33.16
C ASP A 282 48.76 2.97 -31.90
N GLU A 283 50.05 3.13 -31.58
CA GLU A 283 50.53 3.84 -30.38
C GLU A 283 50.15 5.33 -30.38
N ALA A 284 50.03 5.96 -31.55
CA ALA A 284 49.64 7.36 -31.65
C ALA A 284 48.16 7.57 -31.28
N THR A 285 47.30 6.64 -31.67
CA THR A 285 45.88 6.63 -31.32
C THR A 285 45.68 6.34 -29.84
N ALA A 286 46.39 5.33 -29.30
CA ALA A 286 46.38 5.02 -27.87
C ALA A 286 46.81 6.22 -27.03
N ARG A 287 47.87 6.92 -27.45
CA ARG A 287 48.38 8.12 -26.78
C ARG A 287 47.40 9.29 -26.83
N THR A 288 46.64 9.43 -27.92
CA THR A 288 45.61 10.47 -28.05
C THR A 288 44.42 10.23 -27.12
N VAL A 289 43.93 8.98 -27.07
CA VAL A 289 42.88 8.57 -26.11
C VAL A 289 43.35 8.80 -24.68
N PHE A 290 44.60 8.42 -24.37
CA PHE A 290 45.20 8.65 -23.07
C PHE A 290 45.34 10.13 -22.72
N GLU A 291 45.74 11.00 -23.66
CA GLU A 291 45.87 12.44 -23.43
C GLU A 291 44.52 13.15 -23.25
N GLN A 292 43.48 12.72 -23.98
CA GLN A 292 42.11 13.22 -23.80
C GLN A 292 41.55 12.85 -22.44
N GLU A 293 41.72 11.60 -22.03
CA GLU A 293 41.25 11.11 -20.73
C GLU A 293 42.11 11.63 -19.57
N ARG A 294 43.42 11.81 -19.78
CA ARG A 294 44.30 12.51 -18.83
C ARG A 294 43.85 13.94 -18.59
N SER A 295 43.39 14.66 -19.63
CA SER A 295 42.83 16.01 -19.45
C SER A 295 41.53 15.99 -18.63
N PHE A 296 40.70 14.94 -18.80
CA PHE A 296 39.47 14.73 -18.03
C PHE A 296 39.77 14.37 -16.57
N LEU A 297 40.73 13.49 -16.33
CA LEU A 297 41.22 13.05 -15.01
C LEU A 297 42.14 14.06 -14.31
N GLN A 298 42.61 15.10 -15.01
CA GLN A 298 43.29 16.24 -14.40
C GLN A 298 42.31 17.28 -13.85
N GLN A 299 41.07 17.33 -14.36
CA GLN A 299 40.01 18.18 -13.82
C GLN A 299 39.41 17.60 -12.52
N TYR A 300 39.42 16.28 -12.35
CA TYR A 300 39.00 15.58 -11.13
C TYR A 300 40.22 14.90 -10.53
N SER A 301 40.77 15.39 -9.42
CA SER A 301 42.08 15.04 -8.84
C SER A 301 42.31 13.54 -8.52
N ALA A 302 42.35 12.69 -9.54
CA ALA A 302 42.50 11.23 -9.50
C ALA A 302 43.91 10.76 -9.91
N LEU A 303 44.83 11.70 -10.15
CA LEU A 303 46.19 11.45 -10.64
C LEU A 303 47.01 10.50 -9.73
N GLN A 304 46.76 10.50 -8.42
CA GLN A 304 47.52 9.65 -7.48
C GLN A 304 47.19 8.15 -7.60
N ALA A 305 45.99 7.78 -8.07
CA ALA A 305 45.60 6.37 -8.23
C ALA A 305 46.15 5.77 -9.54
N LEU A 306 46.21 6.58 -10.60
CA LEU A 306 46.75 6.15 -11.90
C LEU A 306 48.29 6.04 -11.90
N ASP A 307 48.99 6.91 -11.19
CA ASP A 307 50.46 6.81 -11.05
C ASP A 307 50.89 5.51 -10.34
N GLN A 308 50.05 4.98 -9.43
CA GLN A 308 50.33 3.70 -8.76
C GLN A 308 50.11 2.48 -9.66
N LEU A 309 49.22 2.57 -10.65
CA LEU A 309 48.94 1.50 -11.61
C LEU A 309 49.95 1.47 -12.78
N ILE A 310 50.58 2.61 -13.09
CA ILE A 310 51.51 2.74 -14.22
C ILE A 310 52.98 2.59 -13.78
N ALA A 311 53.28 2.62 -12.48
CA ALA A 311 54.64 2.38 -12.00
C ALA A 311 55.12 0.97 -12.42
N PRO A 312 56.20 0.86 -13.23
CA PRO A 312 56.73 -0.43 -13.59
C PRO A 312 57.21 -1.14 -12.32
N SER A 313 56.80 -2.40 -12.15
CA SER A 313 57.34 -3.32 -11.14
C SER A 313 58.84 -3.47 -11.35
N ALA A 314 59.63 -2.59 -10.74
CA ALA A 314 61.07 -2.58 -10.81
C ALA A 314 61.64 -3.23 -9.54
N ALA A 315 62.00 -4.51 -9.70
CA ALA A 315 63.07 -5.22 -9.02
C ALA A 315 63.16 -5.17 -7.48
N GLN A 316 62.82 -6.30 -6.86
CA GLN A 316 63.47 -6.75 -5.63
C GLN A 316 64.98 -6.87 -5.89
N PRO A 317 65.87 -6.26 -5.07
CA PRO A 317 67.28 -6.57 -5.11
C PRO A 317 67.52 -7.90 -4.41
N ASP A 318 68.00 -8.87 -5.19
CA ASP A 318 68.51 -10.15 -4.72
C ASP A 318 69.70 -9.91 -3.77
N VAL A 319 69.56 -10.42 -2.54
CA VAL A 319 70.56 -10.30 -1.48
C VAL A 319 71.53 -11.47 -1.62
N GLN A 320 72.80 -11.13 -1.78
CA GLN A 320 73.96 -12.02 -1.84
C GLN A 320 73.91 -13.19 -0.84
N ARG A 321 74.13 -14.42 -1.34
CA ARG A 321 75.11 -15.38 -0.81
C ARG A 321 75.72 -16.21 -1.92
#